data_AF-D7KUQ9-F1
#
_entry.id   AF-D7KUQ9-F1
#
_cell.length_a   1.000
_cell.length_b   1.000
_cell.length_c   1.000
_cell.angle_alpha   90.00
_cell.angle_beta   90.00
_cell.angle_gamma   90.00
#
_symmetry.space_group_name_H-M   'P 1'
#
loop_
_entity.id
_entity.type
_entity.pdbx_description
1 polymer ?
#
loop_
_entity_poly.entity_id
_entity_poly.type
_entity_poly.pdbx_seq_one_letter_code
_entity_poly.pdbx_strand_id
1 'polypeptide(L)'
;MTEKTMEDAKLVCSRSTVLLQDWITFKALALEEKSCITNQIAEEKYGRLMSHLISSCTTSDILKRVTSLIVDKAVLETFCPMYAQLCCDIHDKMPSFPPSEPMTGEISFRKVLLNTCQNVFEGTDELSEEIRNMNALDQKAEREDKVKLSNLRTLGNLRLVGELFLTRKLMIENIVFNIVQKLLEDAEKMGPSEGQIVAICLFLNTVSKKLYESRLNSKQMNEIFRRLENLSNHPQLVISMRFMVQNMIHLHSKCYSRTTRVSRTCKVKWK
;
A
#
# COMPACT_ATOMS: atom_id res chain seq x y z
N MET A 1 25.76 -15.71 -0.13
CA MET A 1 25.22 -16.06 -1.46
C MET A 1 26.38 -16.33 -2.40
N THR A 2 26.29 -17.38 -3.22
CA THR A 2 27.29 -17.65 -4.27
C THR A 2 27.03 -16.79 -5.50
N GLU A 3 28.06 -16.51 -6.30
CA GLU A 3 27.94 -15.68 -7.52
C GLU A 3 26.88 -16.22 -8.51
N LYS A 4 26.81 -17.55 -8.64
CA LYS A 4 25.80 -18.26 -9.44
C LYS A 4 24.36 -18.03 -8.97
N THR A 5 24.10 -18.05 -7.66
CA THR A 5 22.75 -17.80 -7.11
C THR A 5 22.31 -16.35 -7.27
N MET A 6 23.26 -15.41 -7.37
CA MET A 6 22.98 -14.00 -7.67
C MET A 6 22.61 -13.78 -9.14
N GLU A 7 23.27 -14.48 -10.06
CA GLU A 7 22.97 -14.43 -11.49
C GLU A 7 21.60 -15.06 -11.81
N ASP A 8 21.31 -16.22 -11.21
CA ASP A 8 19.99 -16.86 -11.29
C ASP A 8 18.87 -15.94 -10.77
N ALA A 9 19.10 -15.26 -9.65
CA ALA A 9 18.13 -14.31 -9.10
C ALA A 9 17.88 -13.10 -10.02
N LYS A 10 18.92 -12.57 -10.68
CA LYS A 10 18.78 -11.48 -11.66
C LYS A 10 17.95 -11.93 -12.87
N LEU A 11 18.20 -13.13 -13.39
CA LEU A 11 17.46 -13.68 -14.51
C LEU A 11 15.97 -13.86 -14.18
N VAL A 12 15.67 -14.40 -13.00
CA VAL A 12 14.28 -14.54 -12.51
C VAL A 12 13.61 -13.18 -12.37
N CYS A 13 14.29 -12.18 -11.81
CA CYS A 13 13.73 -10.83 -11.68
C CYS A 13 13.49 -10.17 -13.05
N SER A 14 14.42 -10.31 -14.00
CA SER A 14 14.29 -9.77 -15.35
C SER A 14 13.08 -10.38 -16.06
N ARG A 15 12.96 -11.71 -16.06
CA ARG A 15 11.83 -12.40 -16.67
C ARG A 15 10.49 -12.09 -15.97
N SER A 16 10.48 -12.04 -14.65
CA SER A 16 9.31 -11.63 -13.86
C SER A 16 8.87 -10.21 -14.19
N THR A 17 9.81 -9.28 -14.38
CA THR A 17 9.53 -7.89 -14.75
C THR A 17 8.76 -7.79 -16.06
N VAL A 18 9.20 -8.53 -17.07
CA VAL A 18 8.58 -8.54 -18.40
C VAL A 18 7.19 -9.18 -18.34
N LEU A 19 7.06 -10.36 -17.72
CA LEU A 19 5.77 -11.05 -17.59
C LEU A 19 4.74 -10.23 -16.79
N LEU A 20 5.20 -9.56 -15.74
CA LEU A 20 4.37 -8.66 -14.93
C LEU A 20 3.89 -7.47 -15.75
N GLN A 21 4.78 -6.83 -16.52
CA GLN A 21 4.40 -5.69 -17.38
C GLN A 21 3.41 -6.09 -18.46
N ASP A 22 3.66 -7.23 -19.12
CA ASP A 22 2.77 -7.80 -20.14
C ASP A 22 1.36 -7.98 -19.56
N TRP A 23 1.25 -8.67 -18.42
CA TRP A 23 -0.04 -8.93 -17.79
C TRP A 23 -0.77 -7.63 -17.44
N ILE A 24 -0.08 -6.68 -16.81
CA ILE A 24 -0.69 -5.40 -16.41
C ILE A 24 -1.21 -4.64 -17.61
N THR A 25 -0.39 -4.54 -18.67
CA THR A 25 -0.76 -3.82 -19.88
C THR A 25 -2.01 -4.42 -20.52
N PHE A 26 -2.05 -5.75 -20.68
CA PHE A 26 -3.20 -6.42 -21.28
C PHE A 26 -4.45 -6.37 -20.40
N LYS A 27 -4.30 -6.48 -19.08
CA LYS A 27 -5.45 -6.38 -18.17
C LYS A 27 -6.01 -4.95 -18.14
N ALA A 28 -5.15 -3.94 -18.14
CA ALA A 28 -5.55 -2.54 -18.21
C ALA A 28 -6.33 -2.26 -19.50
N LEU A 29 -5.80 -2.71 -20.64
CA LEU A 29 -6.46 -2.60 -21.94
C LEU A 29 -7.83 -3.31 -21.94
N ALA A 30 -7.89 -4.53 -21.39
CA ALA A 30 -9.14 -5.27 -21.29
C ALA A 30 -10.21 -4.55 -20.46
N LEU A 31 -9.81 -3.88 -19.37
CA LEU A 31 -10.71 -3.08 -18.53
C LEU A 31 -11.20 -1.82 -19.25
N GLU A 32 -10.33 -1.16 -19.99
CA GLU A 32 -10.66 0.06 -20.74
C GLU A 32 -11.62 -0.23 -21.90
N GLU A 33 -11.31 -1.24 -22.72
CA GLU A 33 -12.11 -1.63 -23.88
C GLU A 33 -13.35 -2.45 -23.51
N LYS A 34 -13.43 -2.96 -22.27
CA LYS A 34 -14.42 -3.96 -21.83
C LYS A 34 -14.44 -5.19 -22.77
N SER A 35 -13.28 -5.54 -23.33
CA SER A 35 -13.12 -6.60 -24.32
C SER A 35 -12.95 -7.95 -23.64
N CYS A 36 -13.84 -8.90 -23.95
CA CYS A 36 -13.74 -10.27 -23.46
C CYS A 36 -12.50 -10.99 -24.00
N ILE A 37 -12.14 -10.74 -25.27
CA ILE A 37 -10.98 -11.36 -25.92
C ILE A 37 -9.68 -10.86 -25.28
N THR A 38 -9.56 -9.55 -25.10
CA THR A 38 -8.38 -8.95 -24.45
C THR A 38 -8.26 -9.45 -23.01
N ASN A 39 -9.39 -9.61 -22.30
CA ASN A 39 -9.39 -10.19 -20.95
C ASN A 39 -8.91 -11.64 -20.94
N GLN A 40 -9.34 -12.47 -21.90
CA GLN A 40 -8.86 -13.86 -22.01
C GLN A 40 -7.34 -13.91 -22.19
N ILE A 41 -6.78 -13.06 -23.06
CA ILE A 41 -5.33 -12.96 -23.26
C ILE A 41 -4.64 -12.50 -21.96
N ALA A 42 -5.23 -11.54 -21.24
CA ALA A 42 -4.69 -11.09 -19.96
C ALA A 42 -4.65 -12.24 -18.93
N GLU A 43 -5.69 -13.08 -18.86
CA GLU A 43 -5.72 -14.26 -17.98
C GLU A 43 -4.66 -15.31 -18.39
N GLU A 44 -4.42 -15.53 -19.68
CA GLU A 44 -3.35 -16.41 -20.15
C GLU A 44 -1.96 -15.87 -19.75
N LYS A 45 -1.74 -14.56 -19.89
CA LYS A 45 -0.50 -13.88 -19.46
C LYS A 45 -0.33 -13.99 -17.94
N TYR A 46 -1.42 -13.84 -17.18
CA TYR A 46 -1.41 -14.02 -15.73
C TYR A 46 -1.01 -15.44 -15.33
N GLY A 47 -1.58 -16.46 -15.99
CA GLY A 47 -1.22 -17.86 -15.77
C GLY A 47 0.27 -18.10 -15.98
N ARG A 48 0.85 -17.58 -17.07
CA ARG A 48 2.29 -17.68 -17.35
C ARG A 48 3.15 -16.99 -16.30
N LEU A 49 2.76 -15.81 -15.84
CA LEU A 49 3.42 -15.11 -14.74
C LEU A 49 3.42 -15.97 -13.48
N MET A 50 2.26 -16.46 -13.05
CA MET A 50 2.14 -17.28 -11.83
C MET A 50 2.93 -18.58 -11.92
N SER A 51 2.87 -19.30 -13.05
CA SER A 51 3.67 -20.50 -13.26
C SER A 51 5.18 -20.21 -13.19
N HIS A 52 5.62 -19.09 -13.76
CA HIS A 52 7.02 -18.66 -13.67
C HIS A 52 7.43 -18.38 -12.22
N LEU A 53 6.63 -17.62 -11.48
CA LEU A 53 6.90 -17.29 -10.09
C LEU A 53 7.01 -18.53 -9.21
N ILE A 54 6.04 -19.44 -9.29
CA ILE A 54 6.01 -20.67 -8.49
C ILE A 54 7.21 -21.58 -8.81
N SER A 55 7.56 -21.72 -10.09
CA SER A 55 8.68 -22.60 -10.49
C SER A 55 10.06 -22.01 -10.22
N SER A 56 10.19 -20.68 -10.21
CA SER A 56 11.49 -20.01 -10.16
C SER A 56 11.86 -19.48 -8.77
N CYS A 57 10.88 -19.21 -7.90
CA CYS A 57 11.12 -18.78 -6.53
C CYS A 57 11.43 -19.98 -5.62
N THR A 58 12.61 -20.57 -5.80
CA THR A 58 13.05 -21.76 -5.04
C THR A 58 13.71 -21.43 -3.71
N THR A 59 14.07 -20.16 -3.47
CA THR A 59 14.75 -19.71 -2.25
C THR A 59 14.11 -18.45 -1.67
N SER A 60 14.30 -18.26 -0.36
CA SER A 60 13.86 -17.06 0.36
C SER A 60 14.44 -15.77 -0.23
N ASP A 61 15.68 -15.78 -0.72
CA ASP A 61 16.32 -14.60 -1.29
C ASP A 61 15.72 -14.21 -2.65
N ILE A 62 15.40 -15.18 -3.50
CA ILE A 62 14.67 -14.91 -4.75
C ILE A 62 13.27 -14.38 -4.44
N LEU A 63 12.58 -14.97 -3.45
CA LEU A 63 11.27 -14.49 -3.02
C LEU A 63 11.31 -13.03 -2.57
N LYS A 64 12.28 -12.64 -1.74
CA LYS A 64 12.48 -11.25 -1.30
C LYS A 64 12.67 -10.32 -2.49
N ARG A 65 13.54 -10.66 -3.43
CA ARG A 65 13.82 -9.82 -4.62
C ARG A 65 12.60 -9.65 -5.53
N VAL A 66 11.89 -10.75 -5.79
CA VAL A 66 10.65 -10.72 -6.58
C VAL A 66 9.57 -9.91 -5.86
N THR A 67 9.46 -10.04 -4.54
CA THR A 67 8.50 -9.25 -3.76
C THR A 67 8.83 -7.77 -3.80
N SER A 68 10.11 -7.38 -3.63
CA SER A 68 10.56 -6.00 -3.80
C SER A 68 10.24 -5.46 -5.19
N LEU A 69 10.53 -6.23 -6.25
CA LEU A 69 10.20 -5.85 -7.63
C LEU A 69 8.70 -5.58 -7.82
N ILE A 70 7.84 -6.45 -7.29
CA ILE A 70 6.38 -6.30 -7.39
C ILE A 70 5.94 -5.03 -6.65
N VAL A 71 6.42 -4.82 -5.42
CA VAL A 71 6.07 -3.65 -4.61
C VAL A 71 6.58 -2.36 -5.25
N ASP A 72 7.84 -2.32 -5.67
CA ASP A 72 8.46 -1.14 -6.29
C ASP A 72 7.70 -0.71 -7.54
N LYS A 73 7.27 -1.67 -8.39
CA LYS A 73 6.42 -1.36 -9.53
C LYS A 73 5.03 -0.89 -9.13
N ALA A 74 4.40 -1.57 -8.17
CA ALA A 74 3.07 -1.24 -7.69
C ALA A 74 2.97 0.18 -7.09
N VAL A 75 4.08 0.69 -6.55
CA VAL A 75 4.17 2.02 -5.95
C VAL A 75 4.35 3.12 -7.00
N LEU A 76 4.93 2.79 -8.15
CA LEU A 76 5.12 3.75 -9.24
C LEU A 76 3.96 3.75 -10.25
N GLU A 77 3.14 2.69 -10.24
CA GLU A 77 2.01 2.52 -11.16
C GLU A 77 0.64 2.72 -10.47
N THR A 78 -0.44 2.79 -11.25
CA THR A 78 -1.80 3.02 -10.75
C THR A 78 -2.61 1.75 -10.52
N PHE A 79 -2.07 0.56 -10.81
CA PHE A 79 -2.80 -0.71 -10.84
C PHE A 79 -2.77 -1.50 -9.53
N CYS A 80 -2.73 -0.81 -8.38
CA CYS A 80 -2.62 -1.42 -7.04
C CYS A 80 -3.61 -2.59 -6.78
N PRO A 81 -4.89 -2.56 -7.22
CA PRO A 81 -5.80 -3.70 -7.01
C PRO A 81 -5.31 -4.99 -7.67
N MET A 82 -4.71 -4.89 -8.87
CA MET A 82 -4.14 -6.05 -9.55
C MET A 82 -2.94 -6.60 -8.79
N TYR A 83 -2.04 -5.73 -8.34
CA TYR A 83 -0.89 -6.10 -7.53
C TYR A 83 -1.29 -6.77 -6.22
N ALA A 84 -2.34 -6.27 -5.55
CA ALA A 84 -2.86 -6.89 -4.34
C ALA A 84 -3.41 -8.30 -4.60
N GLN A 85 -4.13 -8.51 -5.70
CA GLN A 85 -4.59 -9.83 -6.11
C GLN A 85 -3.42 -10.79 -6.38
N LEU A 86 -2.41 -10.32 -7.11
CA LEU A 86 -1.20 -11.11 -7.38
C LEU A 86 -0.53 -11.53 -6.07
N CYS A 87 -0.36 -10.61 -5.11
CA CYS A 87 0.20 -10.91 -3.80
C CYS A 87 -0.64 -11.96 -3.03
N CYS A 88 -1.97 -11.93 -3.13
CA CYS A 88 -2.81 -12.96 -2.53
C CYS A 88 -2.58 -14.33 -3.15
N ASP A 89 -2.52 -14.40 -4.48
CA ASP A 89 -2.34 -15.66 -5.18
C ASP A 89 -0.93 -16.24 -4.95
N ILE A 90 0.09 -15.38 -4.85
CA ILE A 90 1.44 -15.79 -4.45
C ILE A 90 1.41 -16.33 -3.01
N HIS A 91 0.75 -15.64 -2.09
CA HIS A 91 0.63 -16.10 -0.70
C HIS A 91 -0.02 -17.47 -0.57
N ASP A 92 -1.09 -17.71 -1.34
CA ASP A 92 -1.85 -18.96 -1.29
C ASP A 92 -1.09 -20.14 -1.96
N LYS A 93 -0.23 -19.87 -2.96
CA LYS A 93 0.44 -20.92 -3.76
C LYS A 93 1.90 -21.16 -3.39
N MET A 94 2.57 -20.22 -2.72
CA MET A 94 3.98 -20.38 -2.34
C MET A 94 4.15 -21.16 -1.05
N PRO A 95 5.13 -22.08 -0.97
CA PRO A 95 5.49 -22.72 0.29
C PRO A 95 6.18 -21.72 1.24
N SER A 96 6.14 -22.04 2.55
CA SER A 96 7.04 -21.41 3.53
C SER A 96 8.48 -21.87 3.29
N PHE A 97 9.44 -20.96 3.50
CA PHE A 97 10.87 -21.27 3.40
C PHE A 97 11.48 -21.45 4.79
N PRO A 98 12.54 -22.28 4.91
CA PRO A 98 13.26 -22.45 6.16
C PRO A 98 13.84 -21.11 6.64
N PRO A 99 14.02 -20.95 7.95
CA PRO A 99 14.51 -19.71 8.53
C PRO A 99 15.95 -19.42 8.12
N SER A 100 16.26 -18.13 7.90
CA SER A 100 17.63 -17.69 7.58
C SER A 100 18.56 -17.80 8.80
N GLU A 101 17.98 -17.74 10.00
CA GLU A 101 18.71 -17.75 11.28
C GLU A 101 18.08 -18.75 12.26
N PRO A 102 18.88 -19.40 13.14
CA PRO A 102 18.42 -20.49 14.03
C PRO A 102 17.25 -20.13 14.96
N MET A 103 17.06 -18.83 15.25
CA MET A 103 16.03 -18.31 16.17
C MET A 103 14.85 -17.65 15.45
N THR A 104 14.85 -17.62 14.12
CA THR A 104 13.76 -17.02 13.35
C THR A 104 12.74 -18.10 12.97
N GLY A 105 11.45 -17.79 13.06
CA GLY A 105 10.40 -18.65 12.51
C GLY A 105 10.44 -18.70 10.98
N GLU A 106 9.71 -19.65 10.39
CA GLU A 106 9.60 -19.83 8.94
C GLU A 106 9.37 -18.51 8.17
N ILE A 107 9.91 -18.45 6.96
CA ILE A 107 9.80 -17.29 6.08
C ILE A 107 8.62 -17.52 5.15
N SER A 108 7.48 -16.93 5.51
CA SER A 108 6.31 -16.89 4.64
C SER A 108 6.33 -15.67 3.72
N PHE A 109 5.67 -15.77 2.57
CA PHE A 109 5.49 -14.63 1.66
C PHE A 109 4.86 -13.43 2.36
N ARG A 110 3.88 -13.65 3.23
CA ARG A 110 3.24 -12.57 4.00
C ARG A 110 4.25 -11.79 4.85
N LYS A 111 5.20 -12.48 5.52
CA LYS A 111 6.24 -11.83 6.33
C LYS A 111 7.19 -11.02 5.44
N VAL A 112 7.60 -11.58 4.31
CA VAL A 112 8.46 -10.88 3.33
C VAL A 112 7.77 -9.64 2.77
N LEU A 113 6.49 -9.75 2.41
CA LEU A 113 5.69 -8.64 1.88
C LEU A 113 5.55 -7.51 2.90
N LEU A 114 5.20 -7.83 4.15
CA LEU A 114 5.06 -6.80 5.19
C LEU A 114 6.37 -6.06 5.46
N ASN A 115 7.48 -6.79 5.55
CA ASN A 115 8.80 -6.18 5.71
C ASN A 115 9.18 -5.32 4.50
N THR A 116 8.85 -5.77 3.28
CA THR A 116 9.11 -5.01 2.06
C THR A 116 8.30 -3.71 2.04
N CYS A 117 7.01 -3.76 2.34
CA CYS A 117 6.17 -2.57 2.44
C CYS A 117 6.67 -1.60 3.50
N GLN A 118 7.14 -2.11 4.65
CA GLN A 118 7.74 -1.29 5.70
C GLN A 118 9.01 -0.58 5.20
N ASN A 119 9.94 -1.31 4.59
CA ASN A 119 11.18 -0.72 4.05
C ASN A 119 10.90 0.35 3.00
N VAL A 120 9.91 0.14 2.12
CA VAL A 120 9.54 1.12 1.09
C VAL A 120 8.86 2.35 1.72
N PHE A 121 8.10 2.16 2.80
CA PHE A 121 7.53 3.26 3.57
C PHE A 121 8.63 4.09 4.26
N GLU A 122 9.56 3.45 4.97
CA GLU A 122 10.69 4.10 5.66
C GLU A 122 11.64 4.80 4.67
N GLY A 123 11.92 4.20 3.51
CA GLY A 123 12.71 4.85 2.45
C GLY A 123 12.07 6.11 1.86
N THR A 124 10.75 6.29 2.02
CA THR A 124 10.07 7.54 1.63
C THR A 124 10.34 8.66 2.64
N ASP A 125 10.51 8.31 3.92
CA ASP A 125 10.88 9.26 4.97
C ASP A 125 12.33 9.74 4.79
N GLU A 126 13.24 8.82 4.45
CA GLU A 126 14.65 9.14 4.13
C GLU A 126 14.77 10.13 2.97
N LEU A 127 14.03 9.91 1.87
CA LEU A 127 13.97 10.84 0.73
C LEU A 127 13.39 12.20 1.14
N SER A 128 12.41 12.20 2.04
CA SER A 128 11.82 13.44 2.56
C SER A 128 12.82 14.25 3.40
N GLU A 129 13.66 13.59 4.20
CA GLU A 129 14.77 14.23 4.92
C GLU A 129 15.84 14.77 3.96
N GLU A 130 16.22 14.00 2.93
CA GLU A 130 17.15 14.46 1.90
C GLU A 130 16.64 15.73 1.22
N ILE A 131 15.34 15.77 0.88
CA ILE A 131 14.68 16.95 0.31
C ILE A 131 14.75 18.17 1.23
N ARG A 132 14.61 17.97 2.55
CA ARG A 132 14.72 19.07 3.53
C ARG A 132 16.13 19.63 3.60
N ASN A 133 17.14 18.80 3.42
CA ASN A 133 18.55 19.20 3.52
C ASN A 133 19.09 19.90 2.26
N MET A 134 18.41 19.78 1.11
CA MET A 134 18.78 20.46 -0.15
C MET A 134 18.42 21.95 -0.13
N ASN A 135 19.30 22.81 0.39
CA ASN A 135 19.05 24.26 0.55
C ASN A 135 19.75 25.15 -0.49
N ALA A 136 20.50 24.56 -1.42
CA ALA A 136 21.29 25.32 -2.39
C ALA A 136 20.45 25.72 -3.63
N LEU A 137 20.72 26.91 -4.19
CA LEU A 137 19.94 27.49 -5.31
C LEU A 137 20.11 26.71 -6.63
N ASP A 138 21.28 26.13 -6.85
CA ASP A 138 21.61 25.24 -7.98
C ASP A 138 20.88 23.89 -7.91
N GLN A 139 20.46 23.46 -6.72
CA GLN A 139 19.71 22.21 -6.50
C GLN A 139 18.20 22.37 -6.66
N LYS A 140 17.68 23.55 -7.04
CA LYS A 140 16.23 23.80 -7.08
C LYS A 140 15.48 22.82 -8.00
N ALA A 141 15.97 22.59 -9.21
CA ALA A 141 15.34 21.68 -10.16
C ALA A 141 15.38 20.22 -9.67
N GLU A 142 16.52 19.78 -9.14
CA GLU A 142 16.67 18.45 -8.55
C GLU A 142 15.73 18.25 -7.35
N ARG A 143 15.61 19.27 -6.50
CA ARG A 143 14.68 19.28 -5.36
C ARG A 143 13.24 19.14 -5.82
N GLU A 144 12.83 19.87 -6.86
CA GLU A 144 11.47 19.77 -7.41
C GLU A 144 11.17 18.37 -7.94
N ASP A 145 12.10 17.72 -8.64
CA ASP A 145 11.92 16.37 -9.16
C ASP A 145 11.91 15.31 -8.05
N LYS A 146 12.77 15.46 -7.02
CA LYS A 146 12.72 14.60 -5.82
C LYS A 146 11.42 14.76 -5.05
N VAL A 147 10.87 15.98 -4.94
CA VAL A 147 9.54 16.22 -4.33
C VAL A 147 8.44 15.51 -5.11
N LYS A 148 8.44 15.59 -6.45
CA LYS A 148 7.46 14.88 -7.28
C LYS A 148 7.55 13.37 -7.09
N LEU A 149 8.78 12.82 -7.11
CA LEU A 149 9.01 11.40 -6.91
C LEU A 149 8.59 10.94 -5.52
N SER A 150 8.89 11.72 -4.48
CA SER A 150 8.46 11.45 -3.10
C SER A 150 6.94 11.39 -3.02
N ASN A 151 6.24 12.40 -3.55
CA ASN A 151 4.77 12.43 -3.54
C ASN A 151 4.16 11.24 -4.31
N LEU A 152 4.74 10.89 -5.47
CA LEU A 152 4.31 9.73 -6.25
C LEU A 152 4.44 8.43 -5.44
N ARG A 153 5.60 8.23 -4.81
CA ARG A 153 5.87 7.06 -3.97
C ARG A 153 4.97 7.01 -2.75
N THR A 154 4.80 8.11 -2.01
CA THR A 154 3.88 8.17 -0.87
C THR A 154 2.47 7.77 -1.29
N LEU A 155 1.96 8.32 -2.40
CA LEU A 155 0.62 8.01 -2.89
C LEU A 155 0.48 6.55 -3.31
N GLY A 156 1.43 6.03 -4.10
CA GLY A 156 1.43 4.63 -4.53
C GLY A 156 1.55 3.64 -3.39
N ASN A 157 2.42 3.93 -2.41
CA ASN A 157 2.56 3.16 -1.17
C ASN A 157 1.22 3.03 -0.45
N LEU A 158 0.56 4.16 -0.19
CA LEU A 158 -0.72 4.14 0.52
C LEU A 158 -1.82 3.44 -0.26
N ARG A 159 -1.87 3.61 -1.59
CA ARG A 159 -2.81 2.88 -2.44
C ARG A 159 -2.57 1.37 -2.35
N LEU A 160 -1.33 0.91 -2.51
CA LEU A 160 -0.99 -0.50 -2.42
C LEU A 160 -1.33 -1.10 -1.06
N VAL A 161 -0.92 -0.44 0.02
CA VAL A 161 -1.23 -0.83 1.40
C VAL A 161 -2.75 -0.92 1.61
N GLY A 162 -3.50 0.04 1.08
CA GLY A 162 -4.96 0.08 1.15
C GLY A 162 -5.59 -1.15 0.48
N GLU A 163 -5.19 -1.44 -0.75
CA GLU A 163 -5.67 -2.61 -1.50
C GLU A 163 -5.28 -3.93 -0.82
N LEU A 164 -4.04 -4.05 -0.32
CA LEU A 164 -3.58 -5.21 0.43
C LEU A 164 -4.41 -5.44 1.70
N PHE A 165 -4.82 -4.38 2.39
CA PHE A 165 -5.71 -4.47 3.56
C PHE A 165 -7.11 -4.96 3.20
N LEU A 166 -7.67 -4.53 2.05
CA LEU A 166 -8.99 -4.96 1.61
C LEU A 166 -9.08 -6.47 1.37
N THR A 167 -7.97 -7.13 1.01
CA THR A 167 -7.90 -8.59 0.83
C THR A 167 -8.15 -9.39 2.12
N ARG A 168 -7.97 -8.79 3.32
CA ARG A 168 -8.02 -9.43 4.66
C ARG A 168 -7.04 -10.57 4.92
N LYS A 169 -6.27 -11.03 3.93
CA LYS A 169 -5.31 -12.13 4.08
C LYS A 169 -3.91 -11.64 4.46
N LEU A 170 -3.47 -10.54 3.87
CA LEU A 170 -2.07 -10.13 3.91
C LEU A 170 -1.78 -9.12 5.02
N MET A 171 -2.72 -8.22 5.30
CA MET A 171 -2.53 -7.13 6.26
C MET A 171 -3.62 -7.12 7.34
N ILE A 172 -3.21 -6.80 8.57
CA ILE A 172 -4.10 -6.73 9.74
C ILE A 172 -4.43 -5.28 10.09
N GLU A 173 -5.55 -5.08 10.77
CA GLU A 173 -6.06 -3.76 11.15
C GLU A 173 -5.06 -2.93 11.95
N ASN A 174 -4.35 -3.55 12.91
CA ASN A 174 -3.42 -2.81 13.77
C ASN A 174 -2.28 -2.14 12.99
N ILE A 175 -1.81 -2.78 11.91
CA ILE A 175 -0.78 -2.20 11.04
C ILE A 175 -1.35 -0.96 10.34
N VAL A 176 -2.58 -1.04 9.82
CA VAL A 176 -3.23 0.09 9.15
C VAL A 176 -3.45 1.25 10.12
N PHE A 177 -3.91 0.98 11.34
CA PHE A 177 -4.06 2.02 12.36
C PHE A 177 -2.74 2.74 12.66
N ASN A 178 -1.65 1.98 12.81
CA ASN A 178 -0.33 2.56 13.05
C ASN A 178 0.12 3.44 11.87
N ILE A 179 -0.09 2.99 10.63
CA ILE A 179 0.23 3.77 9.42
C ILE A 179 -0.58 5.07 9.39
N VAL A 180 -1.90 5.02 9.62
CA VAL A 180 -2.75 6.22 9.63
C VAL A 180 -2.29 7.20 10.72
N GLN A 181 -2.03 6.71 11.93
CA GLN A 181 -1.58 7.56 13.03
C GLN A 181 -0.24 8.23 12.72
N LYS A 182 0.72 7.47 12.21
CA LYS A 182 2.04 7.97 11.81
C LYS A 182 1.94 9.05 10.72
N LEU A 183 1.15 8.80 9.68
CA LEU A 183 0.92 9.78 8.61
C LEU A 183 0.31 11.09 9.11
N LEU A 184 -0.67 11.00 10.02
CA LEU A 184 -1.30 12.18 10.61
C LEU A 184 -0.35 12.92 11.56
N GLU A 185 0.45 12.20 12.34
CA GLU A 185 1.51 12.80 13.18
C GLU A 185 2.52 13.61 12.36
N ASP A 186 2.99 13.04 11.27
CA ASP A 186 4.01 13.67 10.44
C ASP A 186 3.42 14.90 9.72
N ALA A 187 2.18 14.80 9.24
CA ALA A 187 1.43 15.91 8.68
C ALA A 187 1.17 17.05 9.70
N GLU A 188 0.88 16.72 10.96
CA GLU A 188 0.70 17.70 12.04
C GLU A 188 2.02 18.41 12.42
N LYS A 189 3.16 17.69 12.43
CA LYS A 189 4.45 18.22 12.89
C LYS A 189 5.18 19.04 11.84
N MET A 190 5.20 18.58 10.59
CA MET A 190 6.12 19.10 9.57
C MET A 190 5.49 20.18 8.66
N GLY A 191 4.19 20.41 8.79
CA GLY A 191 3.42 21.20 7.83
C GLY A 191 3.07 20.33 6.62
N PRO A 192 1.79 20.04 6.36
CA PRO A 192 1.42 19.03 5.39
C PRO A 192 1.52 19.56 3.95
N SER A 193 2.17 18.81 3.07
CA SER A 193 2.13 19.09 1.63
C SER A 193 0.77 18.71 1.04
N GLU A 194 0.37 19.37 -0.06
CA GLU A 194 -0.86 19.03 -0.77
C GLU A 194 -0.90 17.54 -1.18
N GLY A 195 0.23 17.02 -1.70
CA GLY A 195 0.37 15.61 -2.06
C GLY A 195 0.15 14.66 -0.88
N GLN A 196 0.68 15.00 0.29
CA GLN A 196 0.52 14.20 1.50
C GLN A 196 -0.94 14.19 1.99
N ILE A 197 -1.62 15.34 1.99
CA ILE A 197 -3.05 15.42 2.35
C ILE A 197 -3.90 14.56 1.41
N VAL A 198 -3.68 14.69 0.10
CA VAL A 198 -4.39 13.88 -0.90
C VAL A 198 -4.17 12.39 -0.66
N ALA A 199 -2.92 11.98 -0.41
CA ALA A 199 -2.59 10.59 -0.17
C ALA A 199 -3.26 10.04 1.12
N ILE A 200 -3.21 10.77 2.24
CA ILE A 200 -3.90 10.42 3.49
C ILE A 200 -5.40 10.28 3.27
N CYS A 201 -5.99 11.27 2.60
CA CYS A 201 -7.41 11.32 2.30
C CYS A 201 -7.87 10.11 1.47
N LEU A 202 -7.17 9.81 0.37
CA LEU A 202 -7.47 8.66 -0.47
C LEU A 202 -7.29 7.33 0.26
N PHE A 203 -6.23 7.22 1.07
CA PHE A 203 -5.98 6.03 1.88
C PHE A 203 -7.12 5.76 2.85
N LEU A 204 -7.50 6.78 3.63
CA LEU A 204 -8.63 6.69 4.56
C LEU A 204 -9.91 6.28 3.84
N ASN A 205 -10.24 6.89 2.69
CA ASN A 205 -11.41 6.46 1.92
C ASN A 205 -11.41 4.98 1.54
N THR A 206 -10.23 4.44 1.23
CA THR A 206 -10.05 3.03 0.85
C THR A 206 -10.25 2.12 2.05
N VAL A 207 -9.60 2.41 3.19
CA VAL A 207 -9.57 1.52 4.36
C VAL A 207 -10.74 1.70 5.32
N SER A 208 -11.31 2.91 5.41
CA SER A 208 -12.27 3.32 6.45
C SER A 208 -13.52 2.45 6.51
N LYS A 209 -14.12 2.10 5.36
CA LYS A 209 -15.31 1.22 5.35
C LYS A 209 -15.04 -0.07 6.10
N LYS A 210 -13.84 -0.63 5.91
CA LYS A 210 -13.42 -1.89 6.51
C LYS A 210 -13.05 -1.73 7.98
N LEU A 211 -12.39 -0.63 8.33
CA LEU A 211 -12.09 -0.28 9.71
C LEU A 211 -13.35 -0.06 10.55
N TYR A 212 -14.41 0.53 9.99
CA TYR A 212 -15.67 0.77 10.70
C TYR A 212 -16.46 -0.50 11.03
N GLU A 213 -16.31 -1.56 10.24
CA GLU A 213 -16.89 -2.87 10.55
C GLU A 213 -16.29 -3.46 11.84
N SER A 214 -15.03 -3.11 12.14
CA SER A 214 -14.32 -3.61 13.32
C SER A 214 -14.67 -2.82 14.57
N ARG A 215 -15.37 -3.46 15.50
CA ARG A 215 -15.78 -2.85 16.78
C ARG A 215 -14.66 -2.74 17.80
N LEU A 216 -13.52 -3.40 17.54
CA LEU A 216 -12.45 -3.56 18.52
C LEU A 216 -11.66 -2.27 18.75
N ASN A 217 -11.75 -1.30 17.83
CA ASN A 217 -10.80 -0.18 17.75
C ASN A 217 -11.46 1.20 17.82
N SER A 218 -12.58 1.35 18.53
CA SER A 218 -13.30 2.63 18.68
C SER A 218 -12.42 3.77 19.24
N LYS A 219 -11.50 3.45 20.15
CA LYS A 219 -10.51 4.40 20.67
C LYS A 219 -9.55 4.89 19.58
N GLN A 220 -9.00 3.97 18.78
CA GLN A 220 -8.10 4.33 17.68
C GLN A 220 -8.82 5.15 16.61
N MET A 221 -10.09 4.81 16.31
CA MET A 221 -10.89 5.60 15.39
C MET A 221 -11.14 7.02 15.87
N ASN A 222 -11.51 7.20 17.15
CA ASN A 222 -11.67 8.53 17.73
C ASN A 222 -10.38 9.34 17.68
N GLU A 223 -9.24 8.69 17.91
CA GLU A 223 -7.93 9.33 17.80
C GLU A 223 -7.61 9.80 16.38
N ILE A 224 -7.96 9.00 15.35
CA ILE A 224 -7.85 9.43 13.95
C ILE A 224 -8.70 10.67 13.69
N PHE A 225 -9.96 10.69 14.14
CA PHE A 225 -10.83 11.86 13.97
C PHE A 225 -10.27 13.10 14.66
N ARG A 226 -9.79 12.96 15.90
CA ARG A 226 -9.17 14.07 16.65
C ARG A 226 -7.97 14.66 15.89
N ARG A 227 -7.13 13.81 15.31
CA ARG A 227 -5.97 14.25 14.52
C ARG A 227 -6.35 14.91 13.21
N LEU A 228 -7.36 14.38 12.52
CA LEU A 228 -7.92 15.05 11.34
C LEU A 228 -8.47 16.43 11.69
N GLU A 229 -9.11 16.60 12.84
CA GLU A 229 -9.58 17.90 13.33
C GLU A 229 -8.41 18.86 13.57
N ASN A 230 -7.35 18.42 14.25
CA ASN A 230 -6.13 19.24 14.44
C ASN A 230 -5.54 19.66 13.10
N LEU A 231 -5.39 18.70 12.17
CA LEU A 231 -4.86 18.92 10.83
C LEU A 231 -5.72 19.93 10.06
N SER A 232 -7.05 19.82 10.16
CA SER A 232 -7.99 20.75 9.53
C SER A 232 -7.90 22.17 10.10
N ASN A 233 -7.34 22.34 11.29
CA ASN A 233 -7.12 23.64 11.92
C ASN A 233 -5.68 24.13 11.77
N HIS A 234 -4.80 23.37 11.11
CA HIS A 234 -3.39 23.72 10.96
C HIS A 234 -3.22 25.06 10.20
N PRO A 235 -2.42 26.01 10.70
CA PRO A 235 -2.35 27.37 10.14
C PRO A 235 -1.73 27.42 8.74
N GLN A 236 -0.82 26.51 8.42
CA GLN A 236 -0.14 26.45 7.11
C GLN A 236 -0.93 25.70 6.04
N LEU A 237 -2.09 25.13 6.39
CA LEU A 237 -2.89 24.36 5.45
C LEU A 237 -3.68 25.30 4.53
N VAL A 238 -3.44 25.18 3.22
CA VAL A 238 -4.18 25.90 2.18
C VAL A 238 -5.68 25.58 2.25
N ILE A 239 -6.52 26.54 1.86
CA ILE A 239 -7.98 26.47 2.01
C ILE A 239 -8.58 25.23 1.32
N SER A 240 -8.10 24.88 0.13
CA SER A 240 -8.56 23.70 -0.63
C SER A 240 -8.31 22.40 0.14
N MET A 241 -7.10 22.24 0.69
CA MET A 241 -6.74 21.06 1.48
C MET A 241 -7.49 21.01 2.81
N ARG A 242 -7.73 22.17 3.44
CA ARG A 242 -8.58 22.27 4.63
C ARG A 242 -9.99 21.75 4.37
N PHE A 243 -10.58 22.18 3.27
CA PHE A 243 -11.91 21.72 2.87
C PHE A 243 -11.92 20.22 2.58
N MET A 244 -10.86 19.68 1.96
CA MET A 244 -10.72 18.23 1.74
C MET A 244 -10.72 17.44 3.06
N VAL A 245 -9.93 17.87 4.04
CA VAL A 245 -9.86 17.22 5.36
C VAL A 245 -11.20 17.33 6.10
N GLN A 246 -11.85 18.50 6.06
CA GLN A 246 -13.18 18.70 6.67
C GLN A 246 -14.24 17.81 6.03
N ASN A 247 -14.23 17.68 4.70
CA ASN A 247 -15.13 16.78 3.99
C ASN A 247 -14.90 15.32 4.41
N MET A 248 -13.64 14.91 4.61
CA MET A 248 -13.35 13.58 5.13
C MET A 248 -13.95 13.36 6.52
N ILE A 249 -13.74 14.28 7.46
CA ILE A 249 -14.32 14.21 8.80
C ILE A 249 -15.86 14.10 8.70
N HIS A 250 -16.49 14.90 7.85
CA HIS A 250 -17.94 14.87 7.65
C HIS A 250 -18.44 13.53 7.08
N LEU A 251 -17.83 13.03 6.00
CA LEU A 251 -18.21 11.76 5.38
C LEU A 251 -18.06 10.59 6.34
N HIS A 252 -16.92 10.54 7.03
CA HIS A 252 -16.55 9.42 7.88
C HIS A 252 -17.28 9.43 9.23
N SER A 253 -17.59 10.60 9.81
CA SER A 253 -18.43 10.69 11.01
C SER A 253 -19.85 10.15 10.75
N LYS A 254 -20.42 10.42 9.58
CA LYS A 254 -21.72 9.90 9.15
C LYS A 254 -21.67 8.38 8.94
N CYS A 255 -20.65 7.86 8.25
CA CYS A 255 -20.47 6.43 8.01
C CYS A 255 -20.22 5.64 9.31
N TYR A 256 -19.37 6.15 10.19
CA TYR A 256 -19.10 5.58 11.51
C TYR A 256 -20.36 5.57 12.40
N SER A 257 -21.11 6.68 12.42
CA SER A 257 -22.38 6.79 13.16
C SER A 257 -23.45 5.82 12.65
N ARG A 258 -23.52 5.56 11.34
CA ARG A 258 -24.45 4.57 10.76
C ARG A 258 -24.08 3.15 11.19
N THR A 259 -22.80 2.81 11.11
CA THR A 259 -22.30 1.47 11.46
C THR A 259 -22.51 1.16 12.94
N THR A 260 -22.32 2.16 13.82
CA THR A 260 -22.62 2.05 15.25
C THR A 260 -24.12 2.04 15.58
N ARG A 261 -24.97 2.74 14.81
CA ARG A 261 -26.44 2.73 14.99
C ARG A 261 -27.11 1.44 14.53
N VAL A 262 -26.74 0.88 13.38
CA VAL A 262 -27.29 -0.40 12.87
C VAL A 262 -27.09 -1.53 13.89
N SER A 263 -26.04 -1.44 14.70
CA SER A 263 -25.79 -2.39 15.79
C SER A 263 -26.56 -2.16 17.09
N ARG A 264 -27.25 -1.03 17.28
CA ARG A 264 -28.11 -0.76 18.46
C ARG A 264 -29.55 -1.26 18.26
N THR A 265 -29.97 -1.53 17.03
CA THR A 265 -31.34 -1.99 16.70
C THR A 265 -31.53 -3.51 16.75
N CYS A 266 -30.50 -4.30 17.05
CA CYS A 266 -30.62 -5.74 17.31
C CYS A 266 -30.49 -6.06 18.80
N LYS A 267 -31.37 -5.50 19.63
CA LYS A 267 -31.79 -6.16 20.88
C LYS A 267 -33.15 -6.79 20.59
N VAL A 268 -33.13 -7.97 19.98
CA VAL A 268 -34.30 -8.85 20.03
C VAL A 268 -34.48 -9.21 21.50
N LYS A 269 -35.54 -8.67 22.11
CA LYS A 269 -36.03 -9.13 23.40
C LYS A 269 -36.45 -10.58 23.22
N TRP A 270 -35.70 -11.51 23.78
CA TRP A 270 -36.21 -12.85 24.02
C TRP A 270 -37.24 -12.72 25.16
N LYS A 271 -38.52 -12.89 24.82
CA LYS A 271 -39.52 -13.39 25.77
C LYS A 271 -39.40 -14.90 25.77
#